data_AF-A0A822HEZ0-F1
#
_entry.id   AF-A0A822HEZ0-F1
#
_cell.length_a   1.000
_cell.length_b   1.000
_cell.length_c   1.000
_cell.angle_alpha   90.00
_cell.angle_beta   90.00
_cell.angle_gamma   90.00
#
_symmetry.space_group_name_H-M   'P 1'
#
loop_
_entity.id
_entity.type
_entity.pdbx_description
1 polymer ?
#
loop_
_entity_poly.entity_id
_entity_poly.type
_entity_poly.pdbx_seq_one_letter_code
_entity_poly.pdbx_strand_id
1 'polypeptide(L)'
;TIILLEPVNYDPPDNQVKFLLKIKATNGGMSDYANVTVFITDANDNVPVFSQSVYFANIREETPLKQEILRVHATDNDVNPI
;
A
#
# COMPACT_ATOMS: atom_id res chain seq x y z
N THR A 1 0.31 -0.62 -28.05
CA THR A 1 0.04 -1.43 -26.85
C THR A 1 0.75 -0.81 -25.68
N ILE A 2 0.10 -0.71 -24.53
CA ILE A 2 0.73 -0.29 -23.27
C ILE A 2 1.10 -1.59 -22.54
N ILE A 3 2.35 -1.69 -22.10
CA ILE A 3 2.86 -2.85 -21.36
C ILE A 3 3.54 -2.36 -20.10
N LEU A 4 3.39 -3.12 -19.02
CA LEU A 4 4.11 -2.86 -17.79
C LEU A 4 5.51 -3.45 -17.90
N LEU A 5 6.54 -2.66 -17.59
CA LEU A 5 7.94 -3.09 -17.66
C LEU A 5 8.48 -3.49 -16.28
N GLU A 6 7.98 -2.86 -15.24
CA GLU A 6 8.37 -3.05 -13.84
C GLU A 6 7.12 -3.05 -12.96
N PRO A 7 7.09 -3.79 -11.84
CA PRO A 7 5.95 -3.78 -10.94
C PRO A 7 5.64 -2.35 -10.45
N VAL A 8 4.36 -2.06 -10.27
CA VAL A 8 3.90 -0.83 -9.62
C VAL A 8 3.66 -1.11 -8.15
N ASN A 9 3.88 -0.10 -7.31
CA ASN A 9 3.61 -0.18 -5.88
C ASN A 9 2.92 1.11 -5.43
N TYR A 10 1.67 0.99 -4.99
CA TYR A 10 0.86 2.13 -4.53
C TYR A 10 1.34 2.62 -3.15
N ASP A 11 1.92 1.73 -2.36
CA ASP A 11 2.23 1.95 -0.95
C ASP A 11 3.64 2.51 -0.73
N PRO A 12 3.93 3.02 0.47
CA PRO A 12 5.26 3.51 0.80
C PRO A 12 6.32 2.41 0.69
N PRO A 13 7.54 2.74 0.24
CA PRO A 13 8.04 4.10 -0.02
C PRO A 13 7.76 4.61 -1.44
N ASP A 14 7.17 3.79 -2.31
CA ASP A 14 7.10 4.08 -3.74
C ASP A 14 6.00 5.09 -4.08
N ASN A 15 4.84 4.99 -3.40
CA ASN A 15 3.72 5.93 -3.52
C ASN A 15 3.31 6.23 -4.98
N GLN A 16 3.35 5.21 -5.85
CA GLN A 16 3.07 5.36 -7.28
C GLN A 16 1.57 5.36 -7.54
N VAL A 17 0.95 6.54 -7.48
CA VAL A 17 -0.51 6.67 -7.64
C VAL A 17 -0.98 6.86 -9.09
N LYS A 18 -0.09 7.26 -10.00
CA LYS A 18 -0.43 7.46 -11.43
C LYS A 18 0.77 7.57 -12.35
N PHE A 19 0.54 7.31 -13.63
CA PHE A 19 1.44 7.60 -14.74
C PHE A 19 0.79 8.57 -15.73
N LEU A 20 1.55 9.55 -16.21
CA LEU A 20 1.14 10.44 -17.30
C LEU A 20 1.91 10.06 -18.57
N LEU A 21 1.21 9.46 -19.52
CA LEU A 21 1.77 9.01 -20.78
C LEU A 21 1.45 10.00 -21.89
N LYS A 22 2.47 10.44 -22.63
CA LYS A 22 2.29 11.21 -23.87
C LYS A 22 2.42 10.27 -25.06
N ILE A 23 1.29 9.96 -25.69
CA ILE A 23 1.24 9.06 -26.84
C ILE A 23 1.30 9.87 -28.14
N LYS A 24 1.89 9.29 -29.19
CA LYS A 24 1.97 9.87 -30.53
C LYS A 24 1.24 8.96 -31.52
N ALA A 25 0.31 9.53 -32.29
CA ALA A 25 -0.27 8.88 -33.45
C ALA A 25 0.44 9.37 -34.71
N THR A 26 0.70 8.48 -35.67
CA THR A 26 1.32 8.83 -36.97
C THR A 26 0.55 8.19 -38.11
N ASN A 27 0.24 8.96 -39.15
CA ASN A 27 -0.32 8.43 -40.40
C ASN A 27 0.43 9.02 -41.60
N GLY A 28 1.43 8.28 -42.11
CA GLY A 28 2.08 8.52 -43.40
C GLY A 28 2.73 9.89 -43.65
N GLY A 29 2.76 10.79 -42.66
CA GLY A 29 3.25 12.16 -42.79
C GLY A 29 2.65 13.13 -41.77
N MET A 30 1.49 12.81 -41.20
CA MET A 30 0.89 13.58 -40.10
C MET A 30 1.17 12.89 -38.77
N SER A 31 1.35 13.68 -37.71
CA SER A 31 1.37 13.16 -36.35
C SER A 31 0.71 14.08 -35.37
N ASP A 32 0.07 13.50 -34.36
CA ASP A 32 -0.54 14.23 -33.25
C ASP A 32 -0.20 13.56 -31.92
N TYR A 33 -0.36 14.29 -30.82
CA TYR A 33 -0.06 13.81 -29.48
C TYR A 33 -1.30 13.90 -28.58
N ALA A 34 -1.47 12.89 -27.71
CA ALA A 34 -2.46 12.91 -26.66
C ALA A 34 -1.83 12.54 -25.32
N ASN A 35 -2.42 13.04 -24.24
CA ASN A 35 -2.05 12.67 -22.88
C ASN A 35 -3.03 11.61 -22.36
N VAL A 36 -2.50 10.52 -21.82
CA VAL A 36 -3.25 9.46 -21.17
C VAL A 36 -2.78 9.39 -19.72
N THR A 37 -3.70 9.55 -18.78
CA THR A 37 -3.42 9.36 -17.36
C THR A 37 -3.86 7.97 -16.96
N VAL A 38 -2.93 7.17 -16.44
CA VAL A 38 -3.21 5.86 -15.85
C VAL A 38 -3.17 6.02 -14.35
N PHE A 39 -4.28 5.73 -13.67
CA PHE A 39 -4.34 5.72 -12.21
C PHE A 39 -4.06 4.31 -11.70
N ILE A 40 -3.23 4.22 -10.67
CA ILE A 40 -3.00 2.97 -9.94
C ILE A 40 -4.00 2.94 -8.80
N THR A 41 -4.71 1.82 -8.68
CA THR A 41 -5.62 1.60 -7.56
C THR A 41 -4.86 0.88 -6.46
N ASP A 42 -5.06 1.35 -5.24
CA ASP A 42 -4.58 0.71 -4.04
C ASP A 42 -5.13 -0.72 -3.91
N ALA A 43 -4.32 -1.62 -3.38
CA ALA A 43 -4.66 -3.00 -3.12
C ALA A 43 -4.19 -3.36 -1.71
N ASN A 44 -5.02 -4.06 -0.94
CA ASN A 44 -4.64 -4.51 0.40
C ASN A 44 -3.66 -5.69 0.31
N ASP A 45 -2.42 -5.41 -0.02
CA ASP A 45 -1.35 -6.41 -0.19
C ASP A 45 -0.29 -6.36 0.93
N ASN A 46 -0.37 -5.37 1.81
CA ASN A 46 0.30 -5.40 3.10
C ASN A 46 -0.60 -6.08 4.14
N VAL A 47 0.02 -6.78 5.07
CA VAL A 47 -0.69 -7.40 6.20
C VAL A 47 -0.25 -6.72 7.49
N PRO A 48 -1.14 -6.60 8.50
CA PRO A 48 -0.77 -5.95 9.74
C PRO A 48 0.39 -6.69 10.42
N VAL A 49 1.45 -5.96 10.75
CA VAL A 49 2.64 -6.51 11.43
C VAL A 49 2.67 -6.03 12.87
N PHE A 50 2.71 -6.97 13.82
CA PHE A 50 2.85 -6.64 15.24
C PHE A 50 4.17 -5.92 15.53
N SER A 51 4.14 -4.97 16.46
CA SER A 51 5.32 -4.19 16.85
C SER A 51 6.40 -5.02 17.57
N GLN A 52 6.04 -6.19 18.11
CA GLN A 52 6.98 -7.13 18.74
C GLN A 52 6.70 -8.55 18.26
N SER A 53 7.75 -9.34 18.11
CA SER A 53 7.63 -10.77 17.77
C SER A 53 7.10 -11.61 18.93
N VAL A 54 7.34 -11.18 20.17
CA VAL A 54 6.88 -11.82 21.39
C VAL A 54 6.53 -10.74 22.41
N TYR A 55 5.40 -10.91 23.10
CA TYR A 55 4.98 -10.06 24.20
C TYR A 55 4.97 -10.87 25.50
N PHE A 56 5.49 -10.29 26.58
CA PHE A 56 5.50 -10.90 27.90
C PHE A 56 4.74 -10.03 28.89
N ALA A 57 4.00 -10.65 29.80
CA ALA A 57 3.36 -9.99 30.93
C ALA A 57 3.49 -10.87 32.18
N ASN A 58 3.81 -10.25 33.31
CA ASN A 58 3.83 -10.91 34.61
C ASN A 58 2.60 -10.48 35.40
N ILE A 59 1.76 -11.43 35.78
CA ILE A 59 0.47 -11.19 36.43
C ILE A 59 0.54 -11.73 37.84
N ARG A 60 0.05 -10.95 38.81
CA ARG A 60 -0.04 -11.41 40.21
C ARG A 60 -1.34 -12.16 40.45
N GLU A 61 -1.36 -13.09 41.40
CA GLU A 61 -2.55 -13.90 41.68
C GLU A 61 -3.73 -13.08 42.19
N GLU A 62 -3.46 -11.97 42.86
CA GLU A 62 -4.45 -11.03 43.36
C GLU A 62 -5.04 -10.09 42.29
N THR A 63 -4.68 -10.28 41.01
CA THR A 63 -5.16 -9.41 39.94
C THR A 63 -6.70 -9.51 39.82
N PRO A 64 -7.43 -8.38 39.94
CA PRO A 64 -8.89 -8.38 39.87
C PRO A 64 -9.41 -8.80 38.49
N LEU A 65 -10.64 -9.32 38.49
CA LEU A 65 -11.31 -9.73 37.26
C LEU A 65 -11.47 -8.54 36.30
N LYS A 66 -11.33 -8.84 35.00
CA LYS A 66 -11.46 -7.88 33.88
C LYS A 66 -10.38 -6.78 33.86
N GLN A 67 -9.27 -6.96 34.57
CA GLN A 67 -8.13 -6.08 34.40
C GLN A 67 -7.46 -6.31 33.03
N GLU A 68 -7.20 -5.22 32.30
CA GLU A 68 -6.40 -5.25 31.08
C GLU A 68 -4.95 -5.58 31.45
N ILE A 69 -4.40 -6.62 30.82
CA ILE A 69 -3.05 -7.14 31.12
C ILE A 69 -2.01 -6.58 30.17
N LEU A 70 -2.35 -6.51 28.89
CA LEU A 70 -1.45 -6.09 27.84
C LEU A 70 -2.26 -5.49 26.69
N ARG A 71 -1.71 -4.43 26.10
CA ARG A 71 -2.15 -3.90 24.82
C ARG A 71 -1.06 -4.14 23.79
N VAL A 72 -1.42 -4.80 22.70
CA VAL A 72 -0.53 -5.03 21.55
C VAL A 72 -0.88 -4.08 20.43
N HIS A 73 0.11 -3.77 19.60
CA HIS A 73 -0.03 -2.87 18.45
C HIS A 73 0.48 -3.59 17.20
N ALA A 74 -0.23 -3.40 16.10
CA ALA A 74 0.17 -3.83 14.78
C ALA A 74 0.00 -2.66 13.82
N THR A 75 0.88 -2.59 12.82
CA THR A 75 0.86 -1.56 11.79
C THR A 75 0.72 -2.22 10.44
N ASP A 76 -0.21 -1.70 9.65
CA ASP A 76 -0.35 -2.01 8.23
C ASP A 76 0.18 -0.82 7.43
N ASN A 77 0.83 -1.09 6.30
CA ASN A 77 1.44 -0.05 5.46
C ASN A 77 0.58 0.33 4.24
N ASP A 78 -0.57 -0.33 4.04
CA ASP A 78 -1.53 0.05 3.00
C ASP A 78 -2.00 1.50 3.22
N VAL A 79 -1.99 2.31 2.16
CA VAL A 79 -2.35 3.74 2.24
C VAL A 79 -3.85 3.93 2.50
N ASN A 80 -4.71 3.08 1.94
CA ASN A 80 -6.12 3.01 2.27
C ASN A 80 -6.44 1.63 2.86
N PRO A 81 -6.69 1.54 4.18
CA PRO A 81 -7.22 0.33 4.75
C PRO A 81 -8.64 0.09 4.23
N ILE A 82 -9.03 -1.18 4.17
CA ILE A 82 -10.39 -1.65 3.83
C ILE A 82 -11.46 -0.85 4.59
#